data_AF-A0A1Z9WTW2-F1
#
_entry.id   AF-A0A1Z9WTW2-F1
#
_cell.length_a   1.000
_cell.length_b   1.000
_cell.length_c   1.000
_cell.angle_alpha   90.00
_cell.angle_beta   90.00
_cell.angle_gamma   90.00
#
_symmetry.space_group_name_H-M   'P 1'
#
loop_
_entity.id
_entity.type
_entity.pdbx_description
1 polymer ?
#
loop_
_entity_poly.entity_id
_entity_poly.type
_entity_poly.pdbx_seq_one_letter_code
_entity_poly.pdbx_strand_id
1 'polypeptide(L)'
;DSLWTRRTLYDLYDEASTDWEWIKQIMAEAEKLDLICFSSVFDETSVDFMEDLNAGAYKIASFENNHLPLIRKAASTGKPIIISTGTASEDEIHEAVEAARNGGCMQLALLKCTSDYPADPAASNLMTIPHMKETFGCEVGLSDHTLGIGVPVASVALGATIIEKHFITDRNLGGVDAAFSADISEMSQLVAEATNAWKALGSVSFELSENEQRNTQFKRSIYAVADIKAGEPFSPENIRVIRPGYGLHPRYYDELLGAAAHRNFVFGEPVDLPEK
;
A
#
# COMPACT_ATOMS: atom_id res chain seq x y z
N ASP A 1 21.96 19.29 9.33
CA ASP A 1 22.86 18.64 10.31
C ASP A 1 22.34 17.26 10.63
N SER A 2 23.16 16.22 10.45
CA SER A 2 22.81 14.83 10.74
C SER A 2 22.69 14.61 12.25
N LEU A 3 21.80 13.72 12.69
CA LEU A 3 21.61 13.33 14.11
C LEU A 3 22.92 12.88 14.79
N TRP A 4 23.90 12.42 14.01
CA TRP A 4 25.16 11.85 14.51
C TRP A 4 26.39 12.73 14.23
N THR A 5 26.19 14.02 13.95
CA THR A 5 27.29 14.96 13.67
C THR A 5 28.30 14.97 14.82
N ARG A 6 29.60 14.73 14.52
CA ARG A 6 30.76 14.65 15.45
C ARG A 6 31.01 13.29 16.15
N ARG A 7 30.37 12.20 15.73
CA ARG A 7 30.70 10.84 16.19
C ARG A 7 31.33 10.02 15.06
N THR A 8 32.16 9.03 15.40
CA THR A 8 32.53 7.99 14.44
C THR A 8 31.42 6.93 14.37
N LEU A 9 31.31 6.21 13.25
CA LEU A 9 30.37 5.09 13.15
C LEU A 9 30.73 3.98 14.15
N TYR A 10 32.02 3.80 14.46
CA TYR A 10 32.46 2.86 15.49
C TYR A 10 31.86 3.20 16.86
N ASP A 11 31.96 4.46 17.30
CA ASP A 11 31.39 4.88 18.58
C ASP A 11 29.85 4.80 18.60
N LEU A 12 29.21 4.97 17.44
CA LEU A 12 27.75 4.85 17.31
C LEU A 12 27.31 3.40 17.47
N TYR A 13 27.99 2.47 16.79
CA TYR A 13 27.67 1.06 16.86
C TYR A 13 28.10 0.42 18.18
N ASP A 14 29.15 0.91 18.84
CA ASP A 14 29.49 0.49 20.20
C ASP A 14 28.35 0.78 21.19
N GLU A 15 27.70 1.95 21.07
CA GLU A 15 26.51 2.28 21.86
C GLU A 15 25.26 1.48 21.45
N ALA A 16 25.04 1.31 20.14
CA ALA A 16 23.79 0.77 19.61
C ALA A 16 23.78 -0.77 19.45
N SER A 17 24.95 -1.41 19.45
CA SER A 17 25.06 -2.85 19.20
C SER A 17 24.36 -3.64 20.31
N THR A 18 23.67 -4.70 19.88
CA THR A 18 22.99 -5.62 20.79
C THR A 18 23.83 -6.87 20.95
N ASP A 19 24.03 -7.30 22.19
CA ASP A 19 24.73 -8.54 22.49
C ASP A 19 24.06 -9.74 21.81
N TRP A 20 24.88 -10.65 21.27
CA TRP A 20 24.41 -11.80 20.50
C TRP A 20 23.54 -12.74 21.35
N GLU A 21 23.85 -12.88 22.64
CA GLU A 21 23.04 -13.66 23.58
C GLU A 21 21.60 -13.11 23.75
N TRP A 22 21.40 -11.80 23.57
CA TRP A 22 20.07 -11.21 23.65
C TRP A 22 19.23 -11.56 22.42
N ILE A 23 19.85 -11.66 21.24
CA ILE A 23 19.16 -12.00 19.98
C ILE A 23 18.47 -13.35 20.11
N LYS A 24 19.14 -14.35 20.71
CA LYS A 24 18.54 -15.67 20.96
C LYS A 24 17.30 -15.60 21.86
N GLN A 25 17.33 -14.76 22.89
CA GLN A 25 16.19 -14.58 23.79
C GLN A 25 15.02 -13.86 23.09
N ILE A 26 15.34 -12.84 22.27
CA ILE A 26 14.35 -12.11 21.48
C ILE A 26 13.65 -13.04 20.49
N MET A 27 14.41 -13.86 19.75
CA MET A 27 13.84 -14.82 18.79
C MET A 27 12.95 -15.86 19.48
N ALA A 28 13.37 -16.37 20.65
CA ALA A 28 12.55 -17.30 21.43
C ALA A 28 11.25 -16.67 21.96
N GLU A 29 11.24 -15.37 22.28
CA GLU A 29 10.02 -14.68 22.68
C GLU A 29 9.11 -14.37 21.48
N ALA A 30 9.69 -13.99 20.35
CA ALA A 30 8.96 -13.78 19.10
C ALA A 30 8.25 -15.07 18.65
N GLU A 31 8.90 -16.23 18.76
CA GLU A 31 8.30 -17.53 18.44
C GLU A 31 7.08 -17.85 19.32
N LYS A 32 7.13 -17.55 20.64
CA LYS A 32 5.97 -17.72 21.53
C LYS A 32 4.78 -16.82 21.15
N LEU A 33 5.05 -15.70 20.49
CA LEU A 33 4.06 -14.73 20.03
C LEU A 33 3.64 -14.95 18.57
N ASP A 34 4.08 -16.05 17.93
CA ASP A 34 3.82 -16.36 16.51
C ASP A 34 4.31 -15.26 15.55
N LEU A 35 5.43 -14.62 15.89
CA LEU A 35 6.09 -13.60 15.08
C LEU A 35 7.26 -14.20 14.32
N ILE A 36 7.34 -13.91 13.03
CA ILE A 36 8.53 -14.22 12.22
C ILE A 36 9.64 -13.26 12.64
N CYS A 37 10.68 -13.80 13.26
CA CYS A 37 11.86 -13.03 13.65
C CYS A 37 13.01 -13.24 12.65
N PHE A 38 13.61 -12.13 12.23
CA PHE A 38 14.79 -12.08 11.38
C PHE A 38 15.54 -10.77 11.65
N SER A 39 16.74 -10.62 11.07
CA SER A 39 17.58 -9.44 11.28
C SER A 39 18.23 -8.97 9.98
N SER A 40 18.69 -7.72 10.00
CA SER A 40 19.72 -7.26 9.08
C SER A 40 21.03 -7.97 9.39
N VAL A 41 21.69 -8.45 8.34
CA VAL A 41 23.04 -9.02 8.39
C VAL A 41 24.01 -8.04 7.76
N PHE A 42 25.19 -7.89 8.37
CA PHE A 42 26.18 -6.88 8.01
C PHE A 42 27.52 -7.48 7.55
N ASP A 43 27.71 -8.78 7.78
CA ASP A 43 28.87 -9.57 7.36
C ASP A 43 28.53 -11.07 7.33
N GLU A 44 29.44 -11.91 6.84
CA GLU A 44 29.22 -13.35 6.75
C GLU A 44 29.00 -14.03 8.11
N THR A 45 29.59 -13.50 9.19
CA THR A 45 29.46 -14.08 10.54
C THR A 45 28.06 -13.87 11.11
N SER A 46 27.44 -12.72 10.83
CA SER A 46 26.06 -12.44 11.19
C SER A 46 25.07 -13.30 10.39
N VAL A 47 25.40 -13.68 9.15
CA VAL A 47 24.61 -14.67 8.39
C VAL A 47 24.66 -16.03 9.07
N ASP A 48 25.86 -16.51 9.40
CA ASP A 48 26.05 -17.83 10.03
C ASP A 48 25.32 -17.92 11.37
N PHE A 49 25.38 -16.86 12.17
CA PHE A 49 24.68 -16.80 13.45
C PHE A 49 23.16 -16.81 13.33
N MET A 50 22.61 -15.99 12.43
CA MET A 50 21.17 -15.97 12.21
C MET A 50 20.69 -17.29 11.57
N GLU A 51 21.55 -18.00 10.83
CA GLU A 51 21.26 -19.34 10.34
C GLU A 51 21.21 -20.37 11.48
N ASP A 52 22.16 -20.34 12.42
CA ASP A 52 22.17 -21.19 13.62
C ASP A 52 20.90 -20.99 14.48
N LEU A 53 20.33 -19.78 14.46
CA LEU A 53 19.07 -19.45 15.13
C LEU A 53 17.82 -19.71 14.26
N ASN A 54 18.00 -20.26 13.06
CA ASN A 54 16.94 -20.55 12.10
C ASN A 54 16.05 -19.32 11.77
N ALA A 55 16.68 -18.17 11.51
CA ALA A 55 15.98 -16.94 11.11
C ALA A 55 15.04 -17.18 9.90
N GLY A 56 13.89 -16.52 9.87
CA GLY A 56 12.90 -16.73 8.79
C GLY A 56 13.27 -16.10 7.44
N ALA A 57 14.16 -15.11 7.44
CA ALA A 57 14.61 -14.35 6.28
C ALA A 57 15.92 -13.63 6.59
N TYR A 58 16.49 -12.95 5.58
CA TYR A 58 17.61 -12.02 5.76
C TYR A 58 17.27 -10.64 5.23
N LYS A 59 17.60 -9.60 5.99
CA LYS A 59 17.54 -8.22 5.55
C LYS A 59 18.94 -7.74 5.15
N ILE A 60 19.08 -7.14 3.98
CA ILE A 60 20.28 -6.42 3.55
C ILE A 60 19.96 -4.93 3.63
N ALA A 61 20.68 -4.19 4.47
CA ALA A 61 20.46 -2.76 4.66
C ALA A 61 20.99 -1.94 3.46
N SER A 62 20.56 -0.68 3.37
CA SER A 62 20.86 0.18 2.21
C SER A 62 22.36 0.43 2.01
N PHE A 63 23.17 0.38 3.06
CA PHE A 63 24.61 0.59 2.94
C PHE A 63 25.37 -0.68 2.58
N GLU A 64 24.72 -1.85 2.70
CA GLU A 64 25.27 -3.16 2.36
C GLU A 64 24.75 -3.68 1.00
N ASN A 65 23.92 -2.91 0.29
CA ASN A 65 23.33 -3.37 -0.97
C ASN A 65 24.34 -3.49 -2.13
N ASN A 66 25.54 -2.91 -2.00
CA ASN A 66 26.67 -3.13 -2.92
C ASN A 66 27.65 -4.21 -2.41
N HIS A 67 27.41 -4.80 -1.23
CA HIS A 67 28.25 -5.86 -0.67
C HIS A 67 27.88 -7.23 -1.30
N LEU A 68 28.20 -7.40 -2.58
CA LEU A 68 27.81 -8.59 -3.34
C LEU A 68 28.24 -9.93 -2.71
N PRO A 69 29.42 -10.07 -2.06
CA PRO A 69 29.76 -11.31 -1.33
C PRO A 69 28.77 -11.67 -0.20
N LEU A 70 28.37 -10.69 0.62
CA LEU A 70 27.38 -10.86 1.68
C LEU A 70 26.01 -11.28 1.13
N ILE A 71 25.57 -10.63 0.04
CA ILE A 71 24.31 -10.97 -0.63
C ILE A 71 24.34 -12.42 -1.12
N ARG A 72 25.43 -12.87 -1.75
CA ARG A 72 25.59 -14.27 -2.19
C ARG A 72 25.63 -15.23 -1.01
N LYS A 73 26.29 -14.88 0.09
CA LYS A 73 26.33 -15.69 1.31
C LYS A 73 24.91 -15.88 1.89
N ALA A 74 24.16 -14.80 2.06
CA ALA A 74 22.76 -14.88 2.51
C ALA A 74 21.89 -15.70 1.54
N ALA A 75 22.06 -15.50 0.22
CA ALA A 75 21.34 -16.26 -0.80
C ALA A 75 21.62 -17.76 -0.81
N SER A 76 22.86 -18.17 -0.48
CA SER A 76 23.25 -19.58 -0.48
C SER A 76 22.50 -20.43 0.57
N THR A 77 21.88 -19.78 1.56
CA THR A 77 21.02 -20.45 2.56
C THR A 77 19.68 -20.91 1.99
N GLY A 78 19.25 -20.36 0.86
CA GLY A 78 17.93 -20.60 0.27
C GLY A 78 16.77 -19.86 0.95
N LYS A 79 17.02 -19.06 1.99
CA LYS A 79 16.01 -18.28 2.70
C LYS A 79 15.58 -17.02 1.92
N PRO A 80 14.39 -16.46 2.20
CA PRO A 80 13.97 -15.19 1.64
C PRO A 80 14.95 -14.06 1.96
N ILE A 81 15.17 -13.14 1.01
CA ILE A 81 16.00 -11.96 1.18
C ILE A 81 15.20 -10.70 0.90
N ILE A 82 15.39 -9.69 1.75
CA ILE A 82 14.80 -8.35 1.61
C ILE A 82 15.94 -7.33 1.52
N ILE A 83 16.09 -6.66 0.38
CA ILE A 83 17.19 -5.70 0.15
C ILE A 83 16.65 -4.27 0.11
N SER A 84 17.15 -3.38 0.97
CA SER A 84 16.82 -1.95 0.87
C SER A 84 17.69 -1.28 -0.19
N THR A 85 17.09 -0.41 -0.99
CA THR A 85 17.74 0.23 -2.13
C THR A 85 18.03 1.71 -1.90
N GLY A 86 18.16 2.12 -0.63
CA GLY A 86 18.59 3.48 -0.32
C GLY A 86 20.01 3.69 -0.85
N THR A 87 20.31 4.92 -1.25
CA THR A 87 21.60 5.35 -1.86
C THR A 87 22.05 4.63 -3.14
N ALA A 88 21.32 3.60 -3.60
CA ALA A 88 21.69 2.84 -4.79
C ALA A 88 21.10 3.44 -6.07
N SER A 89 21.92 3.41 -7.13
CA SER A 89 21.49 3.59 -8.50
C SER A 89 20.78 2.35 -9.04
N GLU A 90 20.10 2.48 -10.18
CA GLU A 90 19.45 1.35 -10.85
C GLU A 90 20.44 0.22 -11.19
N ASP A 91 21.65 0.57 -11.65
CA ASP A 91 22.73 -0.38 -11.96
C ASP A 91 23.19 -1.14 -10.71
N GLU A 92 23.36 -0.46 -9.57
CA GLU A 92 23.73 -1.13 -8.31
C GLU A 92 22.62 -2.07 -7.81
N ILE A 93 21.35 -1.70 -8.02
CA ILE A 93 20.22 -2.59 -7.70
C ILE A 93 20.25 -3.82 -8.62
N HIS A 94 20.58 -3.66 -9.91
CA HIS A 94 20.79 -4.79 -10.83
C HIS A 94 21.87 -5.74 -10.32
N GLU A 95 23.04 -5.22 -9.93
CA GLU A 95 24.13 -6.04 -9.40
C GLU A 95 23.71 -6.80 -8.13
N ALA A 96 22.98 -6.15 -7.22
CA ALA A 96 22.47 -6.76 -5.99
C ALA A 96 21.46 -7.89 -6.29
N VAL A 97 20.51 -7.64 -7.20
CA VAL A 97 19.51 -8.63 -7.63
C VAL A 97 20.18 -9.82 -8.32
N GLU A 98 21.15 -9.59 -9.19
CA GLU A 98 21.92 -10.66 -9.84
C GLU A 98 22.75 -11.45 -8.83
N ALA A 99 23.40 -10.78 -7.87
CA ALA A 99 24.14 -11.44 -6.81
C ALA A 99 23.23 -12.35 -5.97
N ALA A 100 22.03 -11.88 -5.60
CA ALA A 100 21.05 -12.68 -4.86
C ALA A 100 20.59 -13.90 -5.67
N ARG A 101 20.16 -13.69 -6.93
CA ARG A 101 19.66 -14.78 -7.80
C ARG A 101 20.75 -15.82 -8.11
N ASN A 102 21.94 -15.37 -8.50
CA ASN A 102 23.07 -16.27 -8.79
C ASN A 102 23.58 -16.98 -7.52
N GLY A 103 23.37 -16.39 -6.35
CA GLY A 103 23.64 -17.02 -5.06
C GLY A 103 22.61 -18.07 -4.63
N GLY A 104 21.50 -18.23 -5.37
CA GLY A 104 20.46 -19.23 -5.08
C GLY A 104 19.18 -18.67 -4.43
N CYS A 105 19.03 -17.35 -4.32
CA CYS A 105 17.82 -16.74 -3.77
C CYS A 105 16.65 -16.89 -4.74
N MET A 106 15.59 -17.58 -4.29
CA MET A 106 14.34 -17.76 -5.04
C MET A 106 13.24 -16.80 -4.60
N GLN A 107 13.34 -16.25 -3.40
CA GLN A 107 12.34 -15.37 -2.79
C GLN A 107 12.99 -14.04 -2.43
N LEU A 108 12.94 -13.09 -3.37
CA LEU A 108 13.55 -11.77 -3.23
C LEU A 108 12.46 -10.71 -3.13
N ALA A 109 12.64 -9.77 -2.20
CA ALA A 109 11.92 -8.50 -2.18
C ALA A 109 12.89 -7.32 -2.12
N LEU A 110 12.53 -6.23 -2.76
CA LEU A 110 13.26 -4.96 -2.69
C LEU A 110 12.46 -3.95 -1.86
N LEU A 111 13.13 -3.11 -1.09
CA LEU A 111 12.48 -1.99 -0.41
C LEU A 111 12.99 -0.68 -1.00
N LYS A 112 12.08 0.09 -1.62
CA LYS A 112 12.36 1.49 -1.92
C LYS A 112 12.66 2.18 -0.59
N CYS A 113 13.75 2.93 -0.53
CA CYS A 113 14.21 3.55 0.71
C CYS A 113 14.83 4.92 0.42
N THR A 114 14.63 5.89 1.32
CA THR A 114 15.39 7.14 1.35
C THR A 114 16.22 7.12 2.62
N SER A 115 17.55 7.04 2.49
CA SER A 115 18.48 6.93 3.64
C SER A 115 18.76 8.30 4.28
N ASP A 116 17.69 9.02 4.64
CA ASP A 116 17.71 10.28 5.39
C ASP A 116 16.90 10.11 6.68
N TYR A 117 17.37 10.68 7.78
CA TYR A 117 16.86 10.36 9.12
C TYR A 117 16.59 11.63 9.95
N PRO A 118 15.33 12.12 10.03
CA PRO A 118 14.16 11.65 9.28
C PRO A 118 14.19 12.08 7.81
N ALA A 119 13.53 11.30 6.95
CA ALA A 119 13.39 11.62 5.53
C ALA A 119 12.29 12.67 5.31
N ASP A 120 12.49 13.55 4.34
CA ASP A 120 11.43 14.42 3.83
C ASP A 120 10.47 13.58 2.96
N PRO A 121 9.14 13.63 3.19
CA PRO A 121 8.16 13.02 2.29
C PRO A 121 8.36 13.36 0.81
N ALA A 122 8.80 14.57 0.48
CA ALA A 122 9.10 14.99 -0.90
C ALA A 122 10.27 14.22 -1.52
N ALA A 123 11.22 13.73 -0.71
CA ALA A 123 12.33 12.90 -1.15
C ALA A 123 11.99 11.40 -1.21
N SER A 124 10.75 11.02 -0.89
CA SER A 124 10.35 9.61 -0.84
C SER A 124 10.14 8.98 -2.21
N ASN A 125 9.88 9.75 -3.27
CA ASN A 125 9.84 9.25 -4.66
C ASN A 125 9.07 7.92 -4.83
N LEU A 126 7.85 7.81 -4.26
CA LEU A 126 7.13 6.53 -4.19
C LEU A 126 6.75 5.94 -5.56
N MET A 127 6.70 6.75 -6.62
CA MET A 127 6.49 6.27 -7.99
C MET A 127 7.59 5.32 -8.48
N THR A 128 8.72 5.27 -7.80
CA THR A 128 9.79 4.29 -8.04
C THR A 128 9.36 2.87 -7.67
N ILE A 129 8.40 2.68 -6.75
CA ILE A 129 7.92 1.35 -6.33
C ILE A 129 7.36 0.53 -7.49
N PRO A 130 6.33 1.01 -8.24
CA PRO A 130 5.80 0.25 -9.36
C PRO A 130 6.84 0.06 -10.47
N HIS A 131 7.72 1.04 -10.70
CA HIS A 131 8.81 0.90 -11.66
C HIS A 131 9.80 -0.21 -11.27
N MET A 132 10.27 -0.24 -10.02
CA MET A 132 11.14 -1.31 -9.52
C MET A 132 10.48 -2.68 -9.64
N LYS A 133 9.17 -2.77 -9.37
CA LYS A 133 8.42 -4.02 -9.46
C LYS A 133 8.40 -4.56 -10.90
N GLU A 134 8.19 -3.67 -11.87
CA GLU A 134 8.27 -3.99 -13.30
C GLU A 134 9.69 -4.36 -13.74
N THR A 135 10.69 -3.52 -13.41
CA THR A 135 12.09 -3.68 -13.84
C THR A 135 12.74 -4.95 -13.29
N PHE A 136 12.57 -5.22 -11.99
CA PHE A 136 13.29 -6.32 -11.33
C PHE A 136 12.46 -7.61 -11.23
N GLY A 137 11.15 -7.56 -11.48
CA GLY A 137 10.29 -8.74 -11.51
C GLY A 137 10.23 -9.46 -10.16
N CYS A 138 10.19 -8.71 -9.06
CA CYS A 138 10.06 -9.22 -7.70
C CYS A 138 9.10 -8.35 -6.89
N GLU A 139 8.78 -8.79 -5.68
CA GLU A 139 7.99 -7.95 -4.77
C GLU A 139 8.77 -6.70 -4.34
N VAL A 140 8.05 -5.59 -4.20
CA VAL A 140 8.63 -4.31 -3.80
C VAL A 140 7.82 -3.75 -2.65
N GLY A 141 8.52 -3.29 -1.62
CA GLY A 141 7.97 -2.59 -0.48
C GLY A 141 8.60 -1.23 -0.25
N LEU A 142 8.38 -0.69 0.94
CA LEU A 142 8.94 0.57 1.42
C LEU A 142 9.66 0.33 2.75
N SER A 143 10.90 0.83 2.85
CA SER A 143 11.59 1.09 4.12
C SER A 143 11.55 2.59 4.37
N ASP A 144 10.83 3.01 5.41
CA ASP A 144 10.42 4.39 5.62
C ASP A 144 11.07 5.03 6.85
N HIS A 145 11.62 6.23 6.65
CA HIS A 145 12.25 7.05 7.68
C HIS A 145 11.56 8.42 7.81
N THR A 146 10.41 8.63 7.14
CA THR A 146 9.63 9.87 7.30
C THR A 146 8.97 9.93 8.67
N LEU A 147 8.49 11.11 9.09
CA LEU A 147 7.64 11.22 10.28
C LEU A 147 6.18 10.89 9.95
N GLY A 148 5.47 10.25 10.89
CA GLY A 148 4.09 9.84 10.71
C GLY A 148 3.93 8.62 9.79
N ILE A 149 2.70 8.44 9.27
CA ILE A 149 2.28 7.23 8.54
C ILE A 149 1.84 7.48 7.09
N GLY A 150 1.80 8.74 6.65
CA GLY A 150 1.23 9.12 5.36
C GLY A 150 1.97 8.51 4.16
N VAL A 151 3.31 8.52 4.19
CA VAL A 151 4.15 7.95 3.12
C VAL A 151 4.02 6.42 3.05
N PRO A 152 4.09 5.67 4.16
CA PRO A 152 3.78 4.24 4.17
C PRO A 152 2.41 3.89 3.60
N VAL A 153 1.35 4.58 4.02
CA VAL A 153 -0.02 4.31 3.53
C VAL A 153 -0.13 4.61 2.04
N ALA A 154 0.47 5.72 1.56
CA ALA A 154 0.50 6.06 0.15
C ALA A 154 1.26 5.01 -0.69
N SER A 155 2.31 4.39 -0.14
CA SER A 155 3.08 3.35 -0.83
C SER A 155 2.26 2.10 -1.14
N VAL A 156 1.30 1.75 -0.27
CA VAL A 156 0.37 0.63 -0.50
C VAL A 156 -0.42 0.87 -1.79
N ALA A 157 -0.92 2.08 -1.99
CA ALA A 157 -1.69 2.43 -3.19
C ALA A 157 -0.86 2.32 -4.49
N LEU A 158 0.47 2.35 -4.37
CA LEU A 158 1.42 2.21 -5.47
C LEU A 158 1.96 0.78 -5.63
N GLY A 159 1.40 -0.18 -4.89
CA GLY A 159 1.72 -1.59 -5.02
C GLY A 159 2.80 -2.11 -4.06
N ALA A 160 3.16 -1.34 -3.03
CA ALA A 160 4.05 -1.82 -1.99
C ALA A 160 3.44 -3.02 -1.25
N THR A 161 4.21 -4.10 -1.10
CA THR A 161 3.76 -5.33 -0.41
C THR A 161 4.43 -5.58 0.94
N ILE A 162 5.46 -4.78 1.27
CA ILE A 162 6.15 -4.78 2.57
C ILE A 162 6.27 -3.33 3.04
N ILE A 163 6.01 -3.07 4.32
CA ILE A 163 6.28 -1.78 4.96
C ILE A 163 7.21 -2.04 6.14
N GLU A 164 8.37 -1.39 6.12
CA GLU A 164 9.34 -1.38 7.22
C GLU A 164 9.39 0.02 7.82
N LYS A 165 9.31 0.08 9.16
CA LYS A 165 9.27 1.31 9.94
C LYS A 165 9.97 1.06 11.27
N HIS A 166 10.87 1.95 11.66
CA HIS A 166 11.47 1.90 13.00
C HIS A 166 10.37 2.00 14.07
N PHE A 167 10.52 1.25 15.16
CA PHE A 167 9.53 1.16 16.22
C PHE A 167 10.16 1.41 17.58
N ILE A 168 9.43 2.07 18.47
CA ILE A 168 9.81 2.26 19.87
C ILE A 168 8.57 2.19 20.75
N THR A 169 8.70 1.62 21.95
CA THR A 169 7.56 1.54 22.90
C THR A 169 7.25 2.90 23.52
N ASP A 170 8.27 3.69 23.81
CA ASP A 170 8.18 5.06 24.30
C ASP A 170 9.39 5.87 23.82
N ARG A 171 9.16 6.97 23.10
CA ARG A 171 10.21 7.87 22.61
C ARG A 171 11.06 8.47 23.75
N ASN A 172 10.54 8.53 24.98
CA ASN A 172 11.29 9.01 26.14
C ASN A 172 12.41 8.06 26.60
N LEU A 173 12.42 6.80 26.12
CA LEU A 173 13.52 5.86 26.38
C LEU A 173 14.83 6.29 25.69
N GLY A 174 14.74 7.21 24.72
CA GLY A 174 15.89 7.63 23.92
C GLY A 174 16.36 6.51 23.00
N GLY A 175 17.64 6.51 22.67
CA GLY A 175 18.23 5.65 21.66
C GLY A 175 18.52 6.39 20.36
N VAL A 176 19.44 5.84 19.57
CA VAL A 176 20.05 6.51 18.42
C VAL A 176 19.05 6.82 17.28
N ASP A 177 17.94 6.09 17.24
CA ASP A 177 16.90 6.18 16.20
C ASP A 177 15.55 6.74 16.71
N ALA A 178 15.44 7.03 18.01
CA ALA A 178 14.17 7.36 18.65
C ALA A 178 13.43 8.56 18.04
N ALA A 179 14.19 9.50 17.44
CA ALA A 179 13.66 10.72 16.84
C ALA A 179 12.73 10.47 15.63
N PHE A 180 12.87 9.32 14.96
CA PHE A 180 12.10 8.97 13.76
C PHE A 180 11.37 7.63 13.86
N SER A 181 11.55 6.87 14.95
CA SER A 181 10.76 5.68 15.25
C SER A 181 9.28 6.00 15.48
N ALA A 182 8.40 5.13 14.99
CA ALA A 182 6.98 5.12 15.31
C ALA A 182 6.74 4.58 16.73
N ASP A 183 5.90 5.26 17.50
CA ASP A 183 5.45 4.73 18.79
C ASP A 183 4.32 3.69 18.65
N ILE A 184 3.83 3.14 19.77
CA ILE A 184 2.72 2.16 19.79
C ILE A 184 1.47 2.68 19.08
N SER A 185 1.13 3.95 19.27
CA SER A 185 -0.06 4.56 18.66
C SER A 185 0.12 4.72 17.16
N GLU A 186 1.25 5.24 16.72
CA GLU A 186 1.57 5.45 15.32
C GLU A 186 1.70 4.12 14.57
N MET A 187 2.35 3.11 15.15
CA MET A 187 2.46 1.78 14.55
C MET A 187 1.08 1.10 14.43
N SER A 188 0.23 1.22 15.46
CA SER A 188 -1.13 0.68 15.42
C SER A 188 -1.96 1.34 14.31
N GLN A 189 -1.84 2.66 14.16
CA GLN A 189 -2.50 3.41 13.09
C GLN A 189 -1.94 3.01 11.72
N LEU A 190 -0.63 2.83 11.59
CA LEU A 190 0.01 2.39 10.36
C LEU A 190 -0.56 1.04 9.90
N VAL A 191 -0.63 0.06 10.80
CA VAL A 191 -1.19 -1.27 10.48
C VAL A 191 -2.65 -1.16 10.05
N ALA A 192 -3.47 -0.40 10.78
CA ALA A 192 -4.88 -0.22 10.46
C ALA A 192 -5.09 0.44 9.09
N GLU A 193 -4.41 1.56 8.84
CA GLU A 193 -4.60 2.33 7.61
C GLU A 193 -3.94 1.69 6.39
N ALA A 194 -2.79 1.02 6.54
CA ALA A 194 -2.22 0.22 5.46
C ALA A 194 -3.13 -0.95 5.08
N THR A 195 -3.76 -1.61 6.06
CA THR A 195 -4.75 -2.67 5.82
C THR A 195 -5.99 -2.14 5.11
N ASN A 196 -6.51 -0.99 5.54
CA ASN A 196 -7.66 -0.35 4.90
C ASN A 196 -7.34 0.08 3.47
N ALA A 197 -6.17 0.68 3.23
CA ALA A 197 -5.71 1.06 1.90
C ALA A 197 -5.59 -0.16 0.99
N TRP A 198 -4.96 -1.25 1.45
CA TRP A 198 -4.84 -2.49 0.69
C TRP A 198 -6.21 -3.08 0.33
N LYS A 199 -7.16 -3.13 1.28
CA LYS A 199 -8.54 -3.58 1.02
C LYS A 199 -9.26 -2.68 0.01
N ALA A 200 -9.03 -1.37 0.08
CA ALA A 200 -9.68 -0.38 -0.77
C ALA A 200 -9.20 -0.40 -2.22
N LEU A 201 -7.98 -0.89 -2.49
CA LEU A 201 -7.47 -1.03 -3.86
C LEU A 201 -8.38 -1.89 -4.73
N GLY A 202 -8.89 -3.00 -4.18
CA GLY A 202 -9.83 -3.88 -4.85
C GLY A 202 -9.38 -4.31 -6.25
N SER A 203 -10.30 -4.22 -7.21
CA SER A 203 -10.04 -4.48 -8.63
C SER A 203 -10.81 -3.48 -9.49
N VAL A 204 -10.39 -3.32 -10.74
CA VAL A 204 -11.13 -2.49 -11.70
C VAL A 204 -12.52 -3.08 -11.89
N SER A 205 -13.57 -2.35 -11.47
CA SER A 205 -14.95 -2.78 -11.61
C SER A 205 -15.86 -1.60 -11.91
N PHE A 206 -16.85 -1.83 -12.78
CA PHE A 206 -17.98 -0.94 -13.02
C PHE A 206 -19.29 -1.58 -12.54
N GLU A 207 -19.20 -2.71 -11.85
CA GLU A 207 -20.33 -3.42 -11.30
C GLU A 207 -20.73 -2.78 -9.98
N LEU A 208 -22.04 -2.68 -9.76
CA LEU A 208 -22.59 -2.18 -8.51
C LEU A 208 -22.64 -3.32 -7.49
N SER A 209 -22.24 -3.03 -6.26
CA SER A 209 -22.51 -3.91 -5.13
C SER A 209 -24.03 -4.12 -4.96
N GLU A 210 -24.45 -5.19 -4.27
CA GLU A 210 -25.88 -5.44 -4.01
C GLU A 210 -26.56 -4.27 -3.30
N ASN A 211 -25.85 -3.60 -2.38
CA ASN A 211 -26.32 -2.41 -1.70
C ASN A 211 -26.53 -1.25 -2.68
N GLU A 212 -25.58 -1.03 -3.60
CA GLU A 212 -25.68 0.02 -4.62
C GLU A 212 -26.77 -0.26 -5.65
N GLN A 213 -26.98 -1.52 -6.02
CA GLN A 213 -28.07 -1.93 -6.91
C GLN A 213 -29.43 -1.54 -6.31
N ARG A 214 -29.66 -1.83 -5.03
CA ARG A 214 -30.88 -1.39 -4.32
C ARG A 214 -31.01 0.13 -4.28
N ASN A 215 -29.90 0.85 -4.20
CA ASN A 215 -29.88 2.30 -4.21
C ASN A 215 -30.09 2.93 -5.60
N THR A 216 -30.13 2.15 -6.69
CA THR A 216 -30.43 2.68 -8.03
C THR A 216 -31.79 3.34 -8.12
N GLN A 217 -32.75 2.95 -7.28
CA GLN A 217 -34.04 3.60 -7.14
C GLN A 217 -33.96 5.09 -6.71
N PHE A 218 -32.83 5.55 -6.18
CA PHE A 218 -32.63 6.96 -5.84
C PHE A 218 -32.08 7.79 -7.01
N LYS A 219 -31.81 7.17 -8.17
CA LYS A 219 -31.50 7.90 -9.42
C LYS A 219 -32.74 8.64 -9.92
N ARG A 220 -32.55 9.54 -10.88
CA ARG A 220 -33.66 10.24 -11.52
C ARG A 220 -34.28 9.35 -12.60
N SER A 221 -35.57 9.52 -12.82
CA SER A 221 -36.31 9.00 -13.96
C SER A 221 -37.30 10.05 -14.46
N ILE A 222 -38.03 9.75 -15.53
CA ILE A 222 -38.96 10.70 -16.15
C ILE A 222 -40.32 10.58 -15.46
N TYR A 223 -40.88 11.71 -15.02
CA TYR A 223 -42.19 11.82 -14.38
C TYR A 223 -43.07 12.83 -15.09
N ALA A 224 -44.37 12.60 -15.02
CA ALA A 224 -45.37 13.59 -15.37
C ALA A 224 -45.39 14.70 -14.30
N VAL A 225 -45.28 15.96 -14.73
CA VAL A 225 -45.39 17.17 -13.88
C VAL A 225 -46.65 17.99 -14.20
N ALA A 226 -47.55 17.40 -14.98
CA ALA A 226 -48.94 17.77 -15.19
C ALA A 226 -49.72 16.48 -15.53
N ASP A 227 -51.05 16.52 -15.52
CA ASP A 227 -51.85 15.42 -16.08
C ASP A 227 -51.67 15.39 -17.61
N ILE A 228 -51.49 14.20 -18.20
CA ILE A 228 -51.24 13.99 -19.64
C ILE A 228 -52.25 12.97 -20.16
N LYS A 229 -52.98 13.28 -21.24
CA LYS A 229 -53.97 12.36 -21.82
C LYS A 229 -53.34 11.39 -22.82
N ALA A 230 -53.95 10.23 -23.00
CA ALA A 230 -53.60 9.31 -24.08
C ALA A 230 -53.70 10.03 -25.44
N GLY A 231 -52.66 9.92 -26.26
CA GLY A 231 -52.50 10.61 -27.53
C GLY A 231 -51.89 12.02 -27.44
N GLU A 232 -51.81 12.61 -26.25
CA GLU A 232 -51.19 13.93 -26.04
C GLU A 232 -49.66 13.84 -26.17
N PRO A 233 -48.99 14.80 -26.85
CA PRO A 233 -47.55 14.79 -26.96
C PRO A 233 -46.87 15.11 -25.63
N PHE A 234 -45.80 14.38 -25.29
CA PHE A 234 -44.92 14.79 -24.19
C PHE A 234 -44.19 16.09 -24.55
N SER A 235 -44.00 16.96 -23.56
CA SER A 235 -43.35 18.26 -23.71
C SER A 235 -42.54 18.63 -22.46
N PRO A 236 -41.63 19.61 -22.55
CA PRO A 236 -40.86 20.06 -21.39
C PRO A 236 -41.73 20.61 -20.23
N GLU A 237 -42.96 21.02 -20.54
CA GLU A 237 -43.92 21.55 -19.58
C GLU A 237 -44.66 20.44 -18.83
N ASN A 238 -44.86 19.26 -19.43
CA ASN A 238 -45.65 18.18 -18.85
C ASN A 238 -44.83 16.98 -18.34
N ILE A 239 -43.55 16.83 -18.74
CA ILE A 239 -42.63 15.83 -18.17
C ILE A 239 -41.35 16.45 -17.64
N ARG A 240 -40.75 15.81 -16.62
CA ARG A 240 -39.49 16.24 -16.02
C ARG A 240 -38.65 15.07 -15.53
N VAL A 241 -37.33 15.24 -15.57
CA VAL A 241 -36.37 14.29 -14.99
C VAL A 241 -36.19 14.57 -13.50
N ILE A 242 -36.87 13.80 -12.64
CA ILE A 242 -36.85 13.94 -11.18
C ILE A 242 -36.65 12.58 -10.50
N ARG A 243 -36.37 12.59 -9.19
CA ARG A 243 -36.30 11.35 -8.38
C ARG A 243 -37.71 10.94 -7.93
N PRO A 244 -37.95 9.66 -7.59
CA PRO A 244 -37.01 8.51 -7.61
C PRO A 244 -36.80 7.91 -9.01
N GLY A 245 -36.19 6.74 -9.10
CA GLY A 245 -35.78 6.06 -10.32
C GLY A 245 -36.78 4.99 -10.77
N TYR A 246 -38.08 5.21 -10.56
CA TYR A 246 -39.13 4.22 -10.86
C TYR A 246 -39.78 4.40 -12.25
N GLY A 247 -39.59 5.54 -12.90
CA GLY A 247 -40.03 5.78 -14.26
C GLY A 247 -38.95 5.45 -15.30
N LEU A 248 -39.20 5.90 -16.53
CA LEU A 248 -38.34 5.66 -17.66
C LEU A 248 -36.96 6.31 -17.46
N HIS A 249 -35.91 5.62 -17.93
CA HIS A 249 -34.54 6.12 -17.82
C HIS A 249 -34.42 7.50 -18.51
N PRO A 250 -33.75 8.51 -17.92
CA PRO A 250 -33.66 9.87 -18.48
C PRO A 250 -33.10 9.97 -19.90
N ARG A 251 -32.38 8.94 -20.36
CA ARG A 251 -31.86 8.84 -21.74
C ARG A 251 -32.96 8.95 -22.80
N TYR A 252 -34.19 8.57 -22.46
CA TYR A 252 -35.32 8.60 -23.38
C TYR A 252 -36.07 9.94 -23.37
N TYR A 253 -35.59 10.94 -22.61
CA TYR A 253 -36.29 12.21 -22.48
C TYR A 253 -36.48 12.91 -23.83
N ASP A 254 -35.40 13.07 -24.60
CA ASP A 254 -35.45 13.73 -25.91
C ASP A 254 -36.26 12.93 -26.93
N GLU A 255 -36.22 11.60 -26.86
CA GLU A 255 -37.02 10.71 -27.71
C GLU A 255 -38.52 10.77 -27.39
N LEU A 256 -38.87 11.05 -26.13
CA LEU A 256 -40.26 11.21 -25.72
C LEU A 256 -40.85 12.54 -26.17
N LEU A 257 -40.05 13.61 -26.27
CA LEU A 257 -40.56 14.92 -26.64
C LEU A 257 -41.25 14.89 -28.02
N GLY A 258 -42.51 15.29 -28.05
CA GLY A 258 -43.37 15.21 -29.24
C GLY A 258 -43.99 13.84 -29.52
N ALA A 259 -43.56 12.77 -28.84
CA ALA A 259 -44.19 11.46 -28.93
C ALA A 259 -45.52 11.46 -28.17
N ALA A 260 -46.51 10.74 -28.70
CA ALA A 260 -47.84 10.64 -28.09
C ALA A 260 -47.84 9.68 -26.88
N ALA A 261 -48.42 10.11 -25.76
CA ALA A 261 -48.60 9.28 -24.59
C ALA A 261 -49.50 8.08 -24.90
N HIS A 262 -49.06 6.86 -24.57
CA HIS A 262 -49.80 5.63 -24.90
C HIS A 262 -51.01 5.39 -23.96
N ARG A 263 -51.03 6.07 -22.81
CA ARG A 263 -52.10 6.05 -21.81
C ARG A 263 -52.18 7.41 -21.12
N ASN A 264 -53.17 7.58 -20.25
CA ASN A 264 -53.21 8.75 -19.36
C ASN A 264 -52.13 8.64 -18.28
N PHE A 265 -51.50 9.75 -17.93
CA PHE A 265 -50.63 9.91 -16.76
C PHE A 265 -51.19 11.01 -15.86
N VAL A 266 -51.10 10.84 -14.55
CA VAL A 266 -51.44 11.90 -13.57
C VAL A 266 -50.19 12.60 -13.06
N PHE A 267 -50.34 13.82 -12.55
CA PHE A 267 -49.25 14.56 -11.91
C PHE A 267 -48.50 13.69 -10.87
N GLY A 268 -47.18 13.61 -10.99
CA GLY A 268 -46.31 12.85 -10.09
C GLY A 268 -46.19 11.36 -10.42
N GLU A 269 -46.82 10.89 -11.50
CA GLU A 269 -46.70 9.51 -11.96
C GLU A 269 -45.39 9.28 -12.75
N PRO A 270 -44.69 8.16 -12.52
CA PRO A 270 -43.56 7.78 -13.36
C PRO A 270 -44.02 7.52 -14.80
N VAL A 271 -43.34 8.13 -15.76
CA VAL A 271 -43.58 7.87 -17.18
C VAL A 271 -43.01 6.50 -17.53
N ASP A 272 -43.80 5.67 -18.19
CA ASP A 272 -43.43 4.34 -18.68
C ASP A 272 -43.65 4.22 -20.20
N LEU A 273 -43.14 3.12 -20.78
CA LEU A 273 -43.40 2.73 -22.16
C LEU A 273 -44.46 1.61 -22.17
N PRO A 274 -45.19 1.42 -23.29
CA PRO A 274 -46.11 0.29 -23.41
C PRO A 274 -45.39 -1.03 -23.15
N GLU A 275 -46.01 -1.93 -22.39
CA GLU A 275 -45.53 -3.31 -22.28
C GLU A 275 -45.50 -3.95 -23.68
N LYS A 276 -44.40 -4.64 -24.01
CA LYS A 276 -44.25 -5.39 -25.26
C LYS A 276 -44.95 -6.73 -25.19
#